data_AF-A0A7K1G885-F1
#
_entry.id   AF-A0A7K1G885-F1
#
_cell.length_a   1.000
_cell.length_b   1.000
_cell.length_c   1.000
_cell.angle_alpha   90.00
_cell.angle_beta   90.00
_cell.angle_gamma   90.00
#
_symmetry.space_group_name_H-M   'P 1'
#
loop_
_entity.id
_entity.type
_entity.pdbx_description
1 polymer ?
#
loop_
_entity_poly.entity_id
_entity_poly.type
_entity_poly.pdbx_seq_one_letter_code
_entity_poly.pdbx_strand_id
1 'polypeptide(L)'
;MYYVLTENLSFEIASEDLPEKLDFENALNLISETDDRWRLPNIEELNLMFKLHSKAVGNFKYDTYISSEGINNYNYKSKSFIDGSIRNGSSYKKPPFKNRVRLIRNI
;
A
#
# COMPACT_ATOMS: atom_id res chain seq x y z
N MET A 1 2.76 -0.65 16.06
CA MET A 1 1.66 0.07 15.40
C MET A 1 2.11 1.50 15.22
N TYR A 2 1.90 2.10 14.05
CA TYR A 2 2.39 3.45 13.75
C TYR A 2 1.21 4.33 13.35
N TYR A 3 1.22 5.56 13.86
CA TYR A 3 0.21 6.57 13.55
C TYR A 3 0.86 7.66 12.72
N VAL A 4 0.13 8.13 11.71
CA VAL A 4 0.51 9.29 10.92
C VAL A 4 -0.57 10.35 11.13
N LEU A 5 -0.15 11.47 11.70
CA LEU A 5 -0.98 12.64 11.95
C LEU A 5 -0.33 13.83 11.22
N THR A 6 -1.03 14.36 10.25
CA THR A 6 -0.68 15.61 9.56
C THR A 6 -1.88 16.56 9.64
N GLU A 7 -1.73 17.79 9.16
CA GLU A 7 -2.86 18.74 9.09
C GLU A 7 -4.04 18.20 8.25
N ASN A 8 -3.76 17.32 7.28
CA ASN A 8 -4.75 16.86 6.29
C ASN A 8 -5.04 15.35 6.34
N LEU A 9 -4.20 14.54 7.01
CA LEU A 9 -4.30 13.09 7.03
C LEU A 9 -4.09 12.54 8.44
N SER A 10 -4.96 11.61 8.82
CA SER A 10 -4.95 10.95 10.12
C SER A 10 -5.24 9.46 9.90
N PHE A 11 -4.22 8.62 10.03
CA PHE A 11 -4.37 7.19 9.81
C PHE A 11 -3.41 6.35 10.65
N GLU A 12 -3.85 5.12 10.90
CA GLU A 12 -3.10 4.08 11.58
C GLU A 12 -2.60 3.05 10.57
N ILE A 13 -1.34 2.65 10.70
CA ILE A 13 -0.68 1.66 9.84
C ILE A 13 -0.65 0.31 10.55
N ALA A 14 -1.07 -0.74 9.82
CA ALA A 14 -1.01 -2.11 10.30
C ALA A 14 0.41 -2.48 10.77
N SER A 15 0.50 -3.27 11.83
CA SER A 15 1.80 -3.63 12.43
C SER A 15 2.66 -4.49 11.52
N GLU A 16 2.08 -5.29 10.63
CA GLU A 16 2.79 -6.17 9.71
C GLU A 16 2.24 -6.03 8.28
N ASP A 17 3.07 -6.41 7.29
CA ASP A 17 2.59 -6.62 5.91
C ASP A 17 1.67 -7.85 5.91
N LEU A 18 0.82 -7.98 4.89
CA LEU A 18 0.24 -9.29 4.59
C LEU A 18 1.37 -10.31 4.28
N PRO A 19 1.22 -11.57 4.70
CA PRO A 19 2.27 -12.57 4.55
C PRO A 19 2.62 -12.84 3.08
N GLU A 20 1.61 -12.78 2.20
CA GLU A 20 1.77 -12.96 0.77
C GLU A 20 1.74 -11.62 0.02
N LYS A 21 2.55 -11.54 -1.03
CA LYS A 21 2.41 -10.47 -2.03
C LYS A 21 1.19 -10.77 -2.88
N LEU A 22 0.39 -9.74 -3.14
CA LEU A 22 -0.83 -9.84 -3.93
C LEU A 22 -0.70 -9.01 -5.20
N ASP A 23 -1.37 -9.44 -6.25
CA ASP A 23 -1.70 -8.54 -7.35
C ASP A 23 -2.82 -7.58 -6.93
N PHE A 24 -3.06 -6.57 -7.75
CA PHE A 24 -3.98 -5.49 -7.41
C PHE A 24 -5.43 -5.96 -7.24
N GLU A 25 -5.91 -6.88 -8.08
CA GLU A 25 -7.27 -7.40 -8.01
C GLU A 25 -7.49 -8.21 -6.74
N ASN A 26 -6.58 -9.13 -6.43
CA ASN A 26 -6.64 -9.91 -5.20
C ASN A 26 -6.51 -9.04 -3.95
N ALA A 27 -5.70 -7.97 -4.00
CA ALA A 27 -5.62 -7.01 -2.91
C ALA A 27 -6.95 -6.29 -2.68
N LEU A 28 -7.65 -5.83 -3.73
CA LEU A 28 -8.96 -5.20 -3.61
C LEU A 28 -10.03 -6.16 -3.10
N ASN A 29 -10.06 -7.38 -3.63
CA ASN A 29 -11.03 -8.40 -3.20
C ASN A 29 -10.84 -8.74 -1.73
N LEU A 30 -9.60 -8.92 -1.28
CA LEU A 30 -9.32 -9.18 0.13
C LEU A 30 -9.89 -8.08 1.03
N ILE A 31 -9.68 -6.80 0.67
CA ILE A 31 -10.22 -5.68 1.46
C ILE A 31 -11.75 -5.70 1.50
N SER A 32 -12.41 -6.04 0.39
CA SER A 32 -13.88 -6.13 0.36
C SER A 32 -14.45 -7.23 1.28
N GLU A 33 -13.62 -8.22 1.66
CA GLU A 33 -13.99 -9.32 2.54
C GLU A 33 -13.54 -9.11 4.00
N THR A 34 -12.72 -8.09 4.30
CA THR A 34 -12.14 -7.85 5.63
C THR A 34 -12.93 -6.77 6.41
N ASP A 35 -12.74 -6.68 7.74
CA ASP A 35 -13.28 -5.61 8.63
C ASP A 35 -13.22 -4.23 7.94
N ASP A 36 -14.40 -3.58 7.83
CA ASP A 36 -14.69 -2.35 7.06
C ASP A 36 -13.72 -1.17 7.30
N ARG A 37 -12.91 -1.24 8.36
CA ARG A 37 -11.98 -0.16 8.72
C ARG A 37 -10.64 -0.24 8.00
N TRP A 38 -10.16 -1.44 7.66
CA TRP A 38 -8.86 -1.60 7.01
C TRP A 38 -8.98 -1.42 5.50
N ARG A 39 -8.08 -0.65 4.91
CA ARG A 39 -8.04 -0.39 3.48
C ARG A 39 -6.62 -0.30 2.95
N LEU A 40 -6.51 -0.30 1.62
CA LEU A 40 -5.27 0.04 0.93
C LEU A 40 -4.96 1.55 1.11
N PRO A 41 -3.69 1.93 1.29
CA PRO A 41 -3.27 3.32 1.31
C PRO A 41 -3.33 3.93 -0.10
N ASN A 42 -3.62 5.21 -0.23
CA ASN A 42 -3.42 5.95 -1.48
C ASN A 42 -1.93 6.33 -1.67
N ILE A 43 -1.57 7.01 -2.76
CA ILE A 43 -0.16 7.36 -3.02
C ILE A 43 0.38 8.39 -2.04
N GLU A 44 -0.44 9.34 -1.57
CA GLU A 44 -0.02 10.33 -0.58
C GLU A 44 0.32 9.67 0.77
N GLU A 45 -0.52 8.73 1.21
CA GLU A 45 -0.31 7.93 2.41
C GLU A 45 0.93 7.04 2.27
N LEU A 46 1.13 6.39 1.11
CA LEU A 46 2.37 5.65 0.82
C LEU A 46 3.61 6.55 0.81
N ASN A 47 3.51 7.81 0.39
CA ASN A 47 4.62 8.75 0.48
C ASN A 47 4.98 9.06 1.94
N LEU A 48 3.99 9.19 2.82
CA LEU A 48 4.22 9.38 4.26
C LEU A 48 4.81 8.12 4.90
N MET A 49 4.30 6.94 4.56
CA MET A 49 4.86 5.65 4.99
C MET A 49 6.31 5.47 4.50
N PHE A 50 6.62 5.88 3.26
CA PHE A 50 7.99 5.87 2.74
C PHE A 50 8.93 6.81 3.51
N LYS A 51 8.45 8.00 3.94
CA LYS A 51 9.23 8.90 4.80
C LYS A 51 9.52 8.30 6.17
N LEU A 52 8.65 7.45 6.70
CA LEU A 52 8.94 6.68 7.92
C LEU A 52 10.02 5.63 7.64
N HIS A 53 9.87 4.86 6.57
CA HIS A 53 10.85 3.86 6.14
C HIS A 53 12.25 4.46 5.92
N SER A 54 12.35 5.62 5.25
CA SER A 54 13.64 6.28 5.01
C SER A 54 14.33 6.79 6.28
N LYS A 55 13.58 6.94 7.37
CA LYS A 55 14.09 7.28 8.71
C LYS A 55 14.30 6.03 9.58
N ALA A 56 14.24 4.83 9.00
CA ALA A 56 14.27 3.55 9.73
C ALA A 56 13.18 3.43 10.81
N VAL A 57 12.05 4.13 10.64
CA VAL A 57 10.86 3.99 11.49
C VAL A 57 9.89 3.04 10.80
N GLY A 58 9.44 2.02 11.51
CA GLY A 58 8.62 0.96 10.89
C GLY A 58 9.41 -0.30 10.62
N ASN A 59 8.67 -1.37 10.33
CA ASN A 59 9.20 -2.66 9.86
C ASN A 59 8.93 -2.85 8.36
N PHE A 60 8.83 -1.76 7.60
CA PHE A 60 8.64 -1.78 6.15
C PHE A 60 9.84 -2.45 5.46
N LYS A 61 9.56 -3.15 4.36
CA LYS A 61 10.58 -3.85 3.58
C LYS A 61 11.03 -2.98 2.40
N TYR A 62 12.27 -3.17 1.94
CA TYR A 62 12.79 -2.59 0.70
C TYR A 62 12.14 -3.26 -0.52
N ASP A 63 10.88 -2.91 -0.80
CA ASP A 63 10.04 -3.57 -1.81
C ASP A 63 9.02 -2.58 -2.39
N THR A 64 8.16 -3.05 -3.31
CA THR A 64 7.07 -2.23 -3.86
C THR A 64 5.75 -2.51 -3.13
N TYR A 65 5.06 -1.43 -2.74
CA TYR A 65 3.80 -1.46 -2.00
C TYR A 65 2.63 -0.99 -2.87
N ILE A 66 1.55 -1.77 -2.88
CA ILE A 66 0.30 -1.44 -3.60
C ILE A 66 -0.39 -0.22 -2.98
N SER A 67 -0.92 0.65 -3.83
CA SER A 67 -1.86 1.70 -3.43
C SER A 67 -3.29 1.34 -3.81
N SER A 68 -4.27 2.06 -3.27
CA SER A 68 -5.68 2.02 -3.71
C SER A 68 -5.92 2.73 -5.05
N GLU A 69 -4.94 3.48 -5.57
CA GLU A 69 -5.11 4.26 -6.79
C GLU A 69 -4.96 3.39 -8.04
N GLY A 70 -6.04 3.31 -8.81
CA GLY A 70 -6.05 2.68 -10.12
C GLY A 70 -7.17 3.20 -11.02
N ILE A 71 -7.06 2.92 -12.33
CA ILE A 71 -8.10 3.21 -13.32
C ILE A 71 -8.70 1.88 -13.76
N ASN A 72 -10.01 1.74 -13.58
CA ASN A 72 -10.83 0.62 -14.06
C ASN A 72 -10.30 -0.77 -13.67
N ASN A 73 -9.65 -0.92 -12.50
CA ASN A 73 -8.99 -2.15 -12.04
C ASN A 73 -7.84 -2.68 -12.93
N TYR A 74 -7.52 -1.97 -14.01
CA TYR A 74 -6.57 -2.44 -15.04
C TYR A 74 -5.20 -1.82 -14.93
N ASN A 75 -5.15 -0.56 -14.48
CA ASN A 75 -3.91 0.14 -14.20
C ASN A 75 -3.91 0.51 -12.73
N TYR A 76 -2.83 0.17 -12.02
CA TYR A 76 -2.69 0.50 -10.61
C TYR A 76 -1.38 1.22 -10.38
N LYS A 77 -1.34 2.02 -9.33
CA LYS A 77 -0.12 2.64 -8.85
C LYS A 77 0.42 1.88 -7.65
N SER A 78 1.72 1.97 -7.48
CA SER A 78 2.42 1.43 -6.33
C SER A 78 3.65 2.27 -6.03
N LYS A 79 4.18 2.16 -4.81
CA LYS A 79 5.34 2.93 -4.37
C LYS A 79 6.49 1.98 -4.08
N SER A 80 7.63 2.20 -4.71
CA SER A 80 8.87 1.49 -4.40
C SER A 80 9.51 2.10 -3.16
N PHE A 81 9.71 1.28 -2.13
CA PHE A 81 10.41 1.66 -0.90
C PHE A 81 11.93 1.47 -1.04
N ILE A 82 12.42 1.02 -2.20
CA ILE A 82 13.85 0.93 -2.53
C ILE A 82 14.41 2.29 -2.92
N ASP A 83 13.69 3.00 -3.80
CA ASP A 83 14.15 4.22 -4.45
C ASP A 83 13.15 5.40 -4.35
N GLY A 84 11.98 5.18 -3.73
CA GLY A 84 10.94 6.18 -3.64
C GLY A 84 10.21 6.45 -4.96
N SER A 85 10.38 5.64 -6.00
CA SER A 85 9.67 5.84 -7.27
C SER A 85 8.20 5.39 -7.20
N ILE A 86 7.33 6.03 -7.99
CA ILE A 86 5.98 5.53 -8.25
C ILE A 86 6.07 4.58 -9.45
N ARG A 87 5.50 3.39 -9.30
CA ARG A 87 5.43 2.35 -10.34
C ARG A 87 3.99 2.28 -10.85
N ASN A 88 3.84 2.21 -12.17
CA ASN A 88 2.55 1.93 -12.82
C ASN A 88 2.53 0.45 -13.22
N GLY A 89 1.56 -0.28 -12.70
CA GLY A 89 1.32 -1.68 -13.02
C GLY A 89 0.09 -1.85 -13.90
N SER A 90 0.04 -2.96 -14.62
CA SER A 90 -1.17 -3.39 -15.34
C SER A 90 -1.58 -4.78 -14.90
N SER A 91 -2.85 -4.94 -14.53
CA SER A 91 -3.43 -6.21 -14.07
C SER A 91 -3.57 -7.25 -15.19
N TYR A 92 -3.48 -6.84 -16.46
CA TYR A 92 -3.58 -7.74 -17.61
C TYR A 92 -2.28 -8.46 -17.99
N LYS A 93 -1.12 -7.99 -17.50
CA LYS A 93 0.15 -8.69 -17.75
C LYS A 93 0.10 -10.05 -17.09
N LYS A 94 0.48 -11.11 -17.81
CA LYS A 94 0.51 -12.48 -17.29
C LYS A 94 1.98 -12.95 -17.12
N PRO A 95 2.36 -13.47 -15.95
CA PRO A 95 1.60 -13.42 -14.69
C PRO A 95 1.49 -11.97 -14.15
N PRO A 96 0.43 -11.65 -13.39
CA PRO A 96 0.28 -10.31 -12.83
C PRO A 96 1.38 -10.03 -11.81
N PHE A 97 1.88 -8.80 -11.82
CA PHE A 97 2.90 -8.38 -10.86
C PHE A 97 2.31 -8.33 -9.45
N LYS A 98 2.95 -9.06 -8.53
CA LYS A 98 2.57 -9.13 -7.13
C LYS A 98 3.46 -8.22 -6.29
N ASN A 99 2.83 -7.40 -5.45
CA ASN A 99 3.48 -6.40 -4.60
C ASN A 99 3.10 -6.61 -3.14
N ARG A 100 3.84 -5.95 -2.24
CA ARG A 100 3.52 -5.97 -0.82
C ARG A 100 2.25 -5.18 -0.54
N VAL A 101 1.50 -5.65 0.44
CA VAL A 101 0.28 -5.00 0.92
C VAL A 101 0.46 -4.69 2.40
N ARG A 102 0.36 -3.41 2.74
CA ARG A 102 0.33 -2.92 4.11
C ARG A 102 -0.94 -2.11 4.28
N LEU A 103 -1.80 -2.55 5.17
CA LEU A 103 -3.10 -1.92 5.37
C LEU A 103 -2.97 -0.70 6.27
N ILE A 104 -3.89 0.23 6.05
CA ILE A 104 -4.10 1.37 6.93
C ILE A 104 -5.58 1.50 7.26
N ARG A 105 -5.90 2.25 8.31
CA ARG A 105 -7.27 2.65 8.64
C ARG A 105 -7.31 4.09 9.12
N ASN A 106 -8.42 4.77 8.88
CA ASN A 106 -8.61 6.13 9.38
C ASN A 106 -8.77 6.10 10.91
N ILE A 107 -8.32 7.16 11.58
CA ILE A 107 -8.48 7.38 13.03
C ILE A 107 -9.08 8.75 13.30
#